data_AF-A0A0C3EG99-F1
#
_entry.id   AF-A0A0C3EG99-F1
#
_cell.length_a   1.000
_cell.length_b   1.000
_cell.length_c   1.000
_cell.angle_alpha   90.00
_cell.angle_beta   90.00
_cell.angle_gamma   90.00
#
_symmetry.space_group_name_H-M   'P 1'
#
loop_
_entity.id
_entity.type
_entity.pdbx_description
1 polymer ?
#
loop_
_entity_poly.entity_id
_entity_poly.type
_entity_poly.pdbx_seq_one_letter_code
_entity_poly.pdbx_strand_id
1 'polypeptide(L)'
;MITSILRAPSLNRAFISPVGRNALRSLHSSTPYVPGGPVYRGSVNDPTTFPPPSRTHGSYHWAFERLLAASLVPMTAAAFVTSGSSYPVLDGLLGISLVMHSHIGFDSMLVDYLHPRKFPFLGPLMTWTLRTATLGVLVGIYQFNTNDIGLTELIAKVWHA
;
A
#
# COMPACT_ATOMS: atom_id res chain seq x y z
N MET A 1 43.46 -49.33 58.58
CA MET A 1 43.32 -47.94 59.10
C MET A 1 44.36 -47.11 58.35
N ILE A 2 44.10 -46.13 57.48
CA ILE A 2 43.02 -45.15 57.26
C ILE A 2 43.19 -44.71 55.78
N THR A 3 42.25 -44.95 54.87
CA THR A 3 41.28 -43.99 54.27
C THR A 3 41.89 -42.80 53.49
N SER A 4 41.61 -42.78 52.17
CA SER A 4 41.22 -41.65 51.27
C SER A 4 41.93 -40.27 51.43
N ILE A 5 42.35 -39.56 50.38
CA ILE A 5 41.46 -38.75 49.53
C ILE A 5 42.21 -38.34 48.25
N LEU A 6 41.69 -38.75 47.09
CA LEU A 6 41.99 -38.11 45.80
C LEU A 6 41.20 -36.81 45.71
N ARG A 7 41.89 -35.66 45.69
CA ARG A 7 41.28 -34.35 45.49
C ARG A 7 41.22 -34.04 43.99
N ALA A 8 40.06 -34.23 43.37
CA ALA A 8 39.81 -33.71 42.03
C ALA A 8 39.79 -32.16 42.07
N PRO A 9 40.43 -31.46 41.13
CA PRO A 9 40.29 -30.02 41.02
C PRO A 9 38.87 -29.68 40.54
N SER A 10 38.15 -28.92 41.36
CA SER A 10 36.85 -28.35 41.03
C SER A 10 36.99 -27.41 39.84
N LEU A 11 36.42 -27.76 38.69
CA LEU A 11 36.22 -26.83 37.60
C LEU A 11 35.32 -25.70 38.10
N ASN A 12 35.89 -24.50 38.23
CA ASN A 12 35.12 -23.28 38.48
C ASN A 12 34.14 -23.10 37.33
N ARG A 13 32.88 -23.46 37.57
CA ARG A 13 31.77 -23.12 36.67
C ARG A 13 31.58 -21.61 36.78
N ALA A 14 32.27 -20.87 35.91
CA ALA A 14 32.10 -19.43 35.79
C ALA A 14 30.61 -19.13 35.64
N PHE A 15 30.08 -18.32 36.56
CA PHE A 15 28.72 -17.83 36.52
C PHE A 15 28.53 -17.04 35.23
N ILE A 16 27.83 -17.63 34.26
CA ILE A 16 27.37 -16.90 33.08
C ILE A 16 26.33 -15.90 33.60
N SER A 17 26.73 -14.64 33.71
CA SER A 17 25.86 -13.53 34.06
C SER A 17 24.61 -13.55 33.15
N PRO A 18 23.38 -13.46 33.69
CA PRO A 18 22.16 -13.45 32.88
C PRO A 18 22.01 -12.19 32.02
N VAL A 19 22.86 -11.17 32.25
CA VAL A 19 22.82 -9.86 31.60
C VAL A 19 23.08 -9.92 30.09
N GLY A 20 23.81 -10.93 29.60
CA GLY A 20 24.17 -11.05 28.17
C GLY A 20 23.07 -11.63 27.26
N ARG A 21 21.98 -12.20 27.79
CA ARG A 21 20.96 -12.87 26.95
C ARG A 21 19.96 -11.92 26.30
N ASN A 22 19.80 -10.69 26.82
CA ASN A 22 18.83 -9.74 26.30
C ASN A 22 19.33 -8.93 25.10
N ALA A 23 20.65 -8.77 24.94
CA ALA A 23 21.23 -7.99 23.85
C ALA A 23 21.04 -8.64 22.46
N LEU A 24 20.95 -9.97 22.40
CA LEU A 24 20.85 -10.70 21.13
C LEU A 24 19.42 -10.83 20.59
N ARG A 25 18.38 -10.50 21.38
CA ARG A 25 16.97 -10.54 20.93
C ARG A 25 16.54 -9.29 20.17
N SER A 26 17.32 -8.21 20.22
CA SER A 26 16.98 -6.94 19.57
C SER A 26 17.29 -6.88 18.08
N LEU A 27 18.06 -7.83 17.54
CA LEU A 27 18.50 -7.81 16.14
C LEU A 27 17.45 -8.32 15.15
N HIS A 28 16.33 -8.86 15.64
CA HIS A 28 15.24 -9.32 14.80
C HIS A 28 13.92 -8.77 15.37
N SER A 29 13.48 -7.62 14.85
CA SER A 29 12.17 -7.04 15.15
C SER A 29 11.03 -7.83 14.47
N SER A 30 11.00 -9.15 14.68
CA SER A 30 9.89 -9.98 14.27
C SER A 30 8.71 -9.62 15.16
N THR A 31 7.80 -8.80 14.64
CA THR A 31 6.52 -8.52 15.28
C THR A 31 5.73 -9.84 15.33
N PRO A 32 5.59 -10.50 16.49
CA PRO A 32 4.82 -11.74 16.55
C PRO A 32 3.38 -11.37 16.26
N TYR A 33 2.80 -11.96 15.21
CA TYR A 33 1.37 -11.79 14.94
C TYR A 33 0.59 -12.46 16.08
N VAL A 34 -0.17 -11.66 16.84
CA VAL A 34 -1.10 -12.15 17.87
C VAL A 34 -2.52 -12.09 17.30
N PRO A 35 -3.22 -13.22 17.15
CA PRO A 35 -4.61 -13.21 16.68
C PRO A 35 -5.50 -12.34 17.59
N GLY A 36 -6.14 -11.32 17.01
CA GLY A 36 -6.99 -10.38 17.75
C GLY A 36 -6.26 -9.31 18.57
N GLY A 37 -4.93 -9.33 18.61
CA GLY A 37 -4.10 -8.37 19.33
C GLY A 37 -3.44 -7.32 18.40
N PRO A 38 -3.06 -6.14 18.92
CA PRO A 38 -2.32 -5.16 18.13
C PRO A 38 -0.88 -5.63 17.85
N VAL A 39 -0.39 -5.33 16.65
CA VAL A 39 0.97 -5.68 16.22
C VAL A 39 1.92 -4.54 16.58
N TYR A 40 2.58 -4.63 17.75
CA TYR A 40 3.53 -3.63 18.25
C TYR A 40 4.96 -3.90 17.79
N ARG A 41 5.74 -2.84 17.56
CA ARG A 41 7.19 -2.89 17.46
C ARG A 41 7.78 -2.42 18.80
N GLY A 42 8.39 -3.32 19.56
CA GLY A 42 8.97 -2.99 20.88
C GLY A 42 8.03 -3.24 22.06
N SER A 43 8.29 -2.56 23.17
CA SER A 43 7.51 -2.58 24.42
C SER A 43 6.41 -1.51 24.44
N VAL A 44 5.44 -1.63 25.36
CA VAL A 44 4.35 -0.66 25.53
C VAL A 44 4.85 0.74 25.92
N ASN A 45 6.05 0.83 26.51
CA ASN A 45 6.66 2.08 26.95
C ASN A 45 7.64 2.67 25.92
N ASP A 46 7.82 2.02 24.76
CA ASP A 46 8.75 2.51 23.75
C ASP A 46 8.12 3.66 22.97
N PRO A 47 8.84 4.78 22.72
CA PRO A 47 8.30 5.90 21.98
C PRO A 47 8.00 5.50 20.53
N THR A 48 6.83 5.88 20.04
CA THR A 48 6.52 5.76 18.61
C THR A 48 7.35 6.75 17.82
N THR A 49 8.13 6.26 16.86
CA THR A 49 8.88 7.12 15.92
C THR A 49 7.91 7.69 14.89
N PHE A 50 7.77 9.01 14.82
CA PHE A 50 7.02 9.65 13.75
C PHE A 50 7.93 9.98 12.57
N PRO A 51 7.49 9.72 11.32
CA PRO A 51 8.22 10.22 10.16
C PRO A 51 8.22 11.76 10.17
N PRO A 52 9.24 12.40 9.58
CA PRO A 52 9.26 13.85 9.41
C PRO A 52 8.00 14.35 8.68
N PRO A 53 7.40 15.47 9.09
CA PRO A 53 6.19 15.98 8.47
C PRO A 53 6.44 16.34 7.01
N SER A 54 5.57 15.85 6.11
CA SER A 54 5.62 16.17 4.68
C SER A 54 4.25 16.58 4.18
N ARG A 55 4.15 17.80 3.61
CA ARG A 55 2.89 18.30 3.02
C ARG A 55 2.45 17.49 1.81
N THR A 56 3.40 16.88 1.09
CA THR A 56 3.09 16.08 -0.10
C THR A 56 2.33 14.80 0.26
N HIS A 57 2.58 14.20 1.43
CA HIS A 57 1.90 13.00 1.89
C HIS A 57 0.58 13.29 2.64
N GLY A 58 0.35 14.55 3.01
CA GLY A 58 -0.83 14.98 3.74
C GLY A 58 -1.70 15.92 2.92
N SER A 59 -1.60 17.22 3.22
CA SER A 59 -2.53 18.22 2.72
C SER A 59 -2.55 18.37 1.19
N TYR A 60 -1.42 18.25 0.51
CA TYR A 60 -1.39 18.35 -0.97
C TYR A 60 -2.01 17.14 -1.64
N HIS A 61 -1.73 15.93 -1.13
CA HIS A 61 -2.38 14.71 -1.62
C HIS A 61 -3.90 14.80 -1.45
N TRP A 62 -4.36 15.17 -0.25
CA TRP A 62 -5.78 15.36 0.02
C TRP A 62 -6.42 16.41 -0.90
N ALA A 63 -5.80 17.58 -1.06
CA ALA A 63 -6.33 18.64 -1.91
C ALA A 63 -6.43 18.20 -3.38
N PHE A 64 -5.39 17.51 -3.88
CA PHE A 64 -5.39 16.95 -5.23
C PHE A 64 -6.52 15.93 -5.44
N GLU A 65 -6.71 14.98 -4.53
CA GLU A 65 -7.80 14.01 -4.61
C GLU A 65 -9.18 14.66 -4.67
N ARG A 66 -9.41 15.67 -3.82
CA ARG A 66 -10.70 16.37 -3.77
C ARG A 66 -10.93 17.19 -5.05
N LEU A 67 -9.89 17.85 -5.57
CA LEU A 67 -9.97 18.59 -6.81
C LEU A 67 -10.21 17.67 -8.01
N LEU A 68 -9.49 16.54 -8.09
CA LEU A 68 -9.69 15.53 -9.12
C LEU A 68 -11.13 14.99 -9.10
N ALA A 69 -11.64 14.61 -7.93
CA ALA A 69 -13.02 14.15 -7.76
C ALA A 69 -14.05 15.22 -8.15
N ALA A 70 -13.84 16.47 -7.71
CA ALA A 70 -14.73 17.58 -8.07
C ALA A 70 -14.73 17.86 -9.58
N SER A 71 -13.57 17.75 -10.24
CA SER A 71 -13.45 17.97 -11.69
C SER A 71 -14.11 16.88 -12.54
N LEU A 72 -14.21 15.65 -12.04
CA LEU A 72 -14.86 14.56 -12.74
C LEU A 72 -16.36 14.79 -12.94
N VAL A 73 -17.03 15.53 -12.04
CA VAL A 73 -18.47 15.82 -12.14
C VAL A 73 -18.83 16.61 -13.41
N PRO A 74 -18.29 17.83 -13.65
CA PRO A 74 -18.58 18.57 -14.87
C PRO A 74 -18.00 17.89 -16.13
N MET A 75 -16.89 17.18 -16.01
CA MET A 75 -16.29 16.48 -17.16
C MET A 75 -17.15 15.30 -17.62
N THR A 76 -17.73 14.56 -16.68
CA THR A 76 -18.71 13.51 -17.00
C THR A 76 -19.96 14.11 -17.65
N ALA A 77 -20.49 15.22 -17.11
CA ALA A 77 -21.62 15.90 -17.73
C ALA A 77 -21.30 16.39 -19.16
N ALA A 78 -20.11 16.95 -19.38
CA ALA A 78 -19.64 17.35 -20.70
C ALA A 78 -19.58 16.16 -21.67
N ALA A 79 -19.09 14.99 -21.21
CA ALA A 79 -19.05 13.78 -22.02
C ALA A 79 -20.46 13.29 -22.42
N PHE A 80 -21.45 13.39 -21.53
CA PHE A 80 -22.85 13.04 -21.86
C PHE A 80 -23.51 13.99 -22.86
N VAL A 81 -23.14 15.27 -22.88
CA VAL A 81 -23.71 16.24 -23.83
C VAL A 81 -23.02 16.15 -25.19
N THR A 82 -21.76 15.73 -25.21
CA THR A 82 -20.92 15.70 -26.42
C THR A 82 -20.84 14.32 -27.09
N SER A 83 -21.45 13.28 -26.50
CA SER A 83 -21.37 11.86 -26.90
C SER A 83 -21.90 11.49 -28.30
N GLY A 84 -22.18 12.45 -29.18
CA GLY A 84 -22.43 12.26 -30.62
C GLY A 84 -21.40 12.91 -31.55
N SER A 85 -20.38 13.58 -30.99
CA SER A 85 -19.26 14.19 -31.70
C SER A 85 -17.98 13.65 -31.08
N SER A 86 -17.17 12.94 -31.86
CA SER A 86 -15.90 12.41 -31.36
C SER A 86 -14.98 13.56 -30.95
N TYR A 87 -14.82 13.76 -29.63
CA TYR A 87 -13.83 14.66 -29.04
C TYR A 87 -12.75 13.82 -28.33
N PRO A 88 -11.73 13.30 -29.06
CA PRO A 88 -10.73 12.40 -28.49
C PRO A 88 -9.98 12.99 -27.30
N VAL A 89 -9.84 14.32 -27.26
CA VAL A 89 -9.20 15.03 -26.14
C VAL A 89 -10.05 14.95 -24.89
N LEU A 90 -11.37 15.23 -24.99
CA LEU A 90 -12.27 15.14 -23.83
C LEU A 90 -12.36 13.69 -23.33
N ASP A 91 -12.43 12.75 -24.26
CA ASP A 91 -12.49 11.31 -23.97
C ASP A 91 -11.20 10.82 -23.28
N GLY A 92 -10.04 11.27 -23.76
CA GLY A 92 -8.75 11.00 -23.11
C GLY A 92 -8.63 11.64 -21.72
N LEU A 93 -9.04 12.90 -21.57
CA LEU A 93 -9.02 13.60 -20.27
C LEU A 93 -9.95 12.94 -19.26
N LEU A 94 -11.16 12.56 -19.68
CA LEU A 94 -12.12 11.83 -18.86
C LEU A 94 -11.53 10.47 -18.45
N GLY A 95 -11.01 9.71 -19.41
CA GLY A 95 -10.43 8.39 -19.18
C GLY A 95 -9.25 8.43 -18.21
N ILE A 96 -8.27 9.32 -18.43
CA ILE A 96 -7.10 9.46 -17.55
C ILE A 96 -7.52 9.90 -16.15
N SER A 97 -8.38 10.92 -16.04
CA SER A 97 -8.80 11.44 -14.74
C SER A 97 -9.59 10.41 -13.94
N LEU A 98 -10.44 9.63 -14.60
CA LEU A 98 -11.19 8.55 -13.99
C LEU A 98 -10.24 7.46 -13.47
N VAL A 99 -9.28 7.03 -14.29
CA VAL A 99 -8.28 6.02 -13.89
C VAL A 99 -7.43 6.49 -12.72
N MET A 100 -6.98 7.76 -12.73
CA MET A 100 -6.23 8.34 -11.61
C MET A 100 -7.06 8.37 -10.33
N HIS A 101 -8.33 8.78 -10.42
CA HIS A 101 -9.23 8.79 -9.26
C HIS A 101 -9.45 7.38 -8.70
N SER A 102 -9.69 6.40 -9.57
CA SER A 102 -9.83 4.99 -9.19
C SER A 102 -8.54 4.42 -8.58
N HIS A 103 -7.37 4.75 -9.13
CA HIS A 103 -6.09 4.30 -8.57
C HIS A 103 -5.91 4.74 -7.12
N ILE A 104 -6.16 6.01 -6.81
CA ILE A 104 -6.00 6.55 -5.45
C ILE A 104 -7.05 5.94 -4.49
N GLY A 105 -8.28 5.75 -4.98
CA GLY A 105 -9.33 5.07 -4.21
C GLY A 105 -8.97 3.62 -3.87
N PHE A 106 -8.46 2.86 -4.85
CA PHE A 106 -8.01 1.49 -4.62
C PHE A 106 -6.75 1.42 -3.74
N ASP A 107 -5.82 2.36 -3.88
CA ASP A 107 -4.65 2.42 -3.00
C ASP A 107 -5.05 2.64 -1.53
N SER A 108 -6.06 3.50 -1.30
CA SER A 108 -6.66 3.69 0.03
C SER A 108 -7.24 2.39 0.59
N MET A 109 -7.98 1.62 -0.23
CA MET A 109 -8.48 0.30 0.17
C MET A 109 -7.35 -0.68 0.52
N LEU A 110 -6.24 -0.67 -0.23
CA LEU A 110 -5.09 -1.54 0.05
C LEU A 110 -4.41 -1.17 1.36
N VAL A 111 -4.22 0.12 1.64
CA VAL A 111 -3.61 0.61 2.89
C VAL A 111 -4.48 0.26 4.10
N ASP A 112 -5.81 0.39 3.98
CA ASP A 112 -6.73 0.15 5.09
C ASP A 112 -6.95 -1.35 5.37
N TYR A 113 -7.11 -2.17 4.33
CA TYR A 113 -7.54 -3.56 4.49
C TYR A 113 -6.45 -4.60 4.23
N LEU A 114 -5.45 -4.29 3.39
CA LEU A 114 -4.40 -5.22 2.96
C LEU A 114 -2.99 -4.76 3.36
N HIS A 115 -2.88 -4.06 4.48
CA HIS A 115 -1.60 -3.52 4.93
C HIS A 115 -0.52 -4.62 5.07
N PRO A 116 0.72 -4.42 4.55
CA PRO A 116 1.84 -5.36 4.66
C PRO A 116 2.20 -5.81 6.09
N ARG A 117 1.83 -5.05 7.11
CA ARG A 117 2.04 -5.43 8.52
C ARG A 117 1.25 -6.69 8.89
N LYS A 118 0.05 -6.84 8.34
CA LYS A 118 -0.82 -8.01 8.55
C LYS A 118 -0.65 -9.03 7.43
N PHE A 119 -0.44 -8.56 6.20
CA PHE A 119 -0.35 -9.37 5.00
C PHE A 119 0.99 -9.15 4.27
N PRO A 120 2.10 -9.74 4.76
CA PRO A 120 3.44 -9.44 4.27
C PRO A 120 3.68 -9.85 2.81
N PHE A 121 2.94 -10.84 2.30
CA PHE A 121 3.00 -11.26 0.91
C PHE A 121 1.91 -10.61 0.05
N LEU A 122 0.65 -10.69 0.50
CA LEU A 122 -0.50 -10.23 -0.29
C LEU A 122 -0.55 -8.70 -0.43
N GLY A 123 -0.12 -7.94 0.58
CA GLY A 123 -0.10 -6.47 0.51
C GLY A 123 0.78 -5.96 -0.64
N PRO A 124 2.10 -6.27 -0.65
CA PRO A 124 2.99 -5.86 -1.73
C PRO A 124 2.59 -6.38 -3.11
N LEU A 125 2.09 -7.62 -3.18
CA LEU A 125 1.58 -8.20 -4.43
C LEU A 125 0.44 -7.35 -4.99
N MET A 126 -0.58 -7.05 -4.17
CA MET A 126 -1.75 -6.27 -4.62
C MET A 126 -1.39 -4.83 -4.96
N THR A 127 -0.45 -4.21 -4.25
CA THR A 127 0.07 -2.88 -4.62
C THR A 127 0.69 -2.89 -6.01
N TRP A 128 1.49 -3.91 -6.34
CA TRP A 128 2.09 -4.04 -7.67
C TRP A 128 1.06 -4.40 -8.76
N THR A 129 0.08 -5.25 -8.44
CA THR A 129 -1.06 -5.53 -9.32
C THR A 129 -1.80 -4.24 -9.66
N LEU A 130 -2.14 -3.42 -8.66
CA LEU A 130 -2.84 -2.15 -8.87
C LEU A 130 -2.05 -1.22 -9.79
N ARG A 131 -0.74 -1.05 -9.55
CA ARG A 131 0.12 -0.21 -10.39
C ARG A 131 0.20 -0.72 -11.84
N THR A 132 0.35 -2.03 -12.01
CA THR A 132 0.42 -2.68 -13.33
C THR A 132 -0.91 -2.54 -14.06
N ALA A 133 -2.03 -2.75 -13.37
CA ALA A 133 -3.37 -2.58 -13.91
C ALA A 133 -3.62 -1.13 -14.34
N THR A 134 -3.24 -0.15 -13.51
CA THR A 134 -3.35 1.27 -13.85
C THR A 134 -2.57 1.62 -15.11
N LEU A 135 -1.32 1.16 -15.25
CA LEU A 135 -0.56 1.37 -16.47
C LEU A 135 -1.21 0.68 -17.69
N GLY A 136 -1.65 -0.57 -17.53
CA GLY A 136 -2.32 -1.32 -18.60
C GLY A 136 -3.60 -0.64 -19.07
N VAL A 137 -4.42 -0.12 -18.15
CA VAL A 137 -5.64 0.62 -18.49
C VAL A 137 -5.30 1.95 -19.18
N LEU A 138 -4.29 2.69 -18.72
CA LEU A 138 -3.89 3.94 -19.40
C LEU A 138 -3.43 3.67 -20.84
N VAL A 139 -2.65 2.61 -21.07
CA VAL A 139 -2.26 2.19 -22.42
C VAL A 139 -3.50 1.78 -23.24
N GLY A 140 -4.43 1.03 -22.64
CA GLY A 140 -5.68 0.64 -23.27
C GLY A 140 -6.52 1.84 -23.70
N ILE A 141 -6.70 2.84 -22.83
CA ILE A 141 -7.43 4.07 -23.13
C ILE A 141 -6.76 4.83 -24.28
N TYR A 142 -5.43 4.97 -24.24
CA TYR A 142 -4.69 5.59 -25.34
C TYR A 142 -4.93 4.86 -26.67
N GLN A 143 -4.88 3.52 -26.65
CA GLN A 143 -5.10 2.71 -27.83
C GLN A 143 -6.54 2.83 -28.36
N PHE A 144 -7.55 2.79 -27.48
CA PHE A 144 -8.96 2.96 -27.83
C PHE A 144 -9.25 4.33 -28.45
N ASN A 145 -8.66 5.39 -27.89
CA ASN A 145 -8.94 6.76 -28.37
C ASN A 145 -8.15 7.12 -29.64
N THR A 146 -7.04 6.43 -29.91
CA THR A 146 -6.17 6.72 -31.07
C THR A 146 -6.45 5.80 -32.25
N ASN A 147 -6.78 4.53 -32.01
CA ASN A 147 -6.87 3.50 -33.05
C ASN A 147 -8.25 2.82 -33.11
N ASP A 148 -9.21 3.22 -32.28
CA ASP A 148 -10.57 2.70 -32.26
C ASP A 148 -11.58 3.85 -32.14
N ILE A 149 -12.84 3.54 -31.84
CA ILE A 149 -13.97 4.48 -31.80
C ILE A 149 -13.96 5.44 -30.59
N GLY A 150 -13.14 5.20 -29.56
CA GLY A 150 -13.13 5.95 -28.30
C GLY A 150 -14.05 5.39 -27.20
N LEU A 151 -13.82 5.76 -25.95
CA LEU A 151 -14.55 5.24 -24.78
C LEU A 151 -16.00 5.74 -24.74
N THR A 152 -16.23 7.04 -24.95
CA THR A 152 -17.61 7.59 -24.88
C THR A 152 -18.50 7.01 -25.98
N GLU A 153 -17.95 6.82 -27.19
CA GLU A 153 -18.66 6.21 -28.31
C GLU A 153 -18.92 4.71 -28.07
N LEU A 154 -17.94 4.00 -27.49
CA LEU A 154 -18.14 2.62 -27.05
C LEU A 154 -19.30 2.51 -26.06
N ILE A 155 -19.34 3.38 -25.04
CA ILE A 155 -20.42 3.39 -24.05
C ILE A 155 -21.77 3.68 -24.73
N ALA A 156 -21.82 4.65 -25.65
CA ALA A 156 -23.04 4.98 -26.37
C ALA A 156 -23.56 3.81 -27.20
N LYS A 157 -22.67 3.09 -27.91
CA LYS A 157 -23.04 1.90 -28.70
C LYS A 157 -23.50 0.74 -27.83
N VAL A 158 -22.80 0.48 -26.72
CA VAL A 158 -23.17 -0.59 -25.77
C VAL A 158 -24.52 -0.30 -25.13
N TRP A 159 -24.87 0.97 -24.90
CA TRP A 159 -26.17 1.35 -24.33
C TRP A 159 -27.36 1.03 -25.24
N HIS A 160 -27.14 0.98 -26.56
CA HIS A 160 -28.15 0.66 -27.56
C HIS A 160 -28.04 -0.76 -28.11
N ALA A 161 -27.11 -1.57 -27.58
CA ALA A 161 -26.86 -2.95 -28.01
C ALA A 161 -27.88 -3.95 -27.45
#